data_AF-X1CS51-F1
#
_entry.id   AF-X1CS51-F1
#
_cell.length_a   1.000
_cell.length_b   1.000
_cell.length_c   1.000
_cell.angle_alpha   90.00
_cell.angle_beta   90.00
_cell.angle_gamma   90.00
#
_symmetry.space_group_name_H-M   'P 1'
#
loop_
_entity.id
_entity.type
_entity.pdbx_description
1 polymer ?
#
loop_
_entity_poly.entity_id
_entity_poly.type
_entity_poly.pdbx_seq_one_letter_code
_entity_poly.pdbx_strand_id
1 'polypeptide(L)' 'VSTDYDISDKLYFEELSGERVLDICELEKADGLVVSAGGQIANNLAAKFSKYSDFFRKASIKILGTHGT' A
#
# COMPACT_ATOMS: atom_id res chain seq x y z
N VAL A 1 -14.88 -10.24 10.46
CA VAL A 1 -14.59 -10.58 9.05
C VAL A 1 -15.57 -9.80 8.21
N SER A 2 -15.08 -8.78 7.54
CA SER A 2 -15.84 -7.91 6.63
C SER A 2 -14.94 -7.73 5.43
N THR A 3 -14.74 -8.82 4.70
CA THR A 3 -14.09 -8.76 3.41
C THR A 3 -15.13 -8.21 2.45
N ASP A 4 -15.03 -6.91 2.17
CA ASP A 4 -15.73 -6.16 1.12
C ASP A 4 -15.37 -6.71 -0.27
N TYR A 5 -15.70 -7.98 -0.52
CA TYR A 5 -15.48 -8.66 -1.80
C TYR A 5 -16.26 -8.00 -2.94
N ASP A 6 -17.34 -7.27 -2.62
CA ASP A 6 -18.18 -6.60 -3.62
C ASP A 6 -17.69 -5.21 -4.03
N ILE A 7 -16.68 -4.65 -3.36
CA ILE A 7 -16.24 -3.25 -3.59
C ILE A 7 -14.88 -3.20 -4.29
N SER A 8 -14.03 -4.20 -4.12
CA SER A 8 -12.66 -4.21 -4.66
C SER A 8 -12.61 -4.86 -6.04
N ASP A 9 -12.00 -4.19 -7.03
CA ASP A 9 -11.75 -4.78 -8.36
C ASP A 9 -10.83 -6.01 -8.28
N LYS A 10 -9.85 -5.98 -7.37
CA LYS A 10 -8.89 -7.06 -7.13
C LYS A 10 -8.56 -7.16 -5.64
N LEU A 11 -8.37 -8.38 -5.18
CA LEU A 11 -8.02 -8.68 -3.78
C LEU A 11 -6.84 -9.65 -3.74
N TYR A 12 -5.76 -9.26 -3.07
CA TYR A 12 -4.54 -10.06 -2.94
C TYR A 12 -4.45 -10.65 -1.54
N PHE A 13 -4.36 -11.98 -1.46
CA PHE A 13 -4.14 -12.71 -0.21
C PHE A 13 -2.68 -13.09 -0.08
N GLU A 14 -1.90 -12.13 0.39
CA GLU A 14 -0.45 -12.24 0.53
C GLU A 14 -0.02 -11.83 1.93
N GLU A 15 1.18 -12.25 2.34
CA GLU A 15 1.76 -11.72 3.57
C GLU A 15 2.01 -10.21 3.42
N LEU A 16 1.64 -9.44 4.43
CA LEU A 16 1.74 -7.99 4.42
C LEU A 16 3.21 -7.54 4.56
N SER A 17 3.95 -7.61 3.45
CA SER A 17 5.35 -7.21 3.34
C SER A 17 5.51 -5.99 2.42
N GLY A 18 6.58 -5.23 2.64
CA GLY A 18 6.82 -4.01 1.85
C GLY A 18 7.15 -4.33 0.39
N GLU A 19 7.97 -5.35 0.17
CA GLU A 19 8.34 -5.86 -1.15
C GLU A 19 7.09 -6.32 -1.92
N ARG A 20 6.20 -7.07 -1.25
CA ARG A 20 5.01 -7.60 -1.91
C ARG A 20 4.03 -6.51 -2.31
N VAL A 21 3.87 -5.49 -1.47
CA VAL A 21 3.04 -4.32 -1.79
C VAL A 21 3.62 -3.56 -2.97
N LEU A 22 4.95 -3.38 -3.03
CA LEU A 22 5.62 -2.71 -4.15
C LEU A 22 5.44 -3.48 -5.47
N ASP A 23 5.61 -4.80 -5.45
CA ASP A 23 5.40 -5.65 -6.63
C ASP A 23 3.97 -5.55 -7.15
N ILE A 24 2.98 -5.57 -6.25
CA ILE A 24 1.57 -5.41 -6.62
C ILE A 24 1.31 -4.02 -7.17
N CYS A 25 1.85 -2.97 -6.54
CA CYS A 25 1.74 -1.59 -6.99
C CYS A 25 2.34 -1.39 -8.39
N GLU A 26 3.47 -2.03 -8.70
CA GLU A 26 4.09 -1.98 -10.03
C GLU A 26 3.28 -2.77 -11.06
N LEU A 27 2.85 -3.98 -10.71
CA LEU A 27 2.05 -4.85 -11.57
C LEU A 27 0.73 -4.17 -11.99
N GLU A 28 0.05 -3.57 -11.02
CA GLU A 28 -1.24 -2.90 -11.21
C GLU A 28 -1.10 -1.46 -11.69
N LYS A 29 0.12 -0.91 -11.71
CA LYS A 29 0.41 0.50 -12.00
C LYS A 29 -0.45 1.43 -11.15
N ALA A 30 -0.48 1.16 -9.85
CA ALA A 30 -1.33 1.89 -8.91
C ALA A 30 -0.94 3.38 -8.86
N ASP A 31 -1.91 4.28 -9.01
CA ASP A 31 -1.66 5.73 -8.90
C ASP A 31 -1.30 6.16 -7.47
N GLY A 32 -1.75 5.38 -6.49
CA GLY A 32 -1.47 5.64 -5.09
C GLY A 32 -1.79 4.49 -4.15
N LEU A 33 -1.30 4.62 -2.92
CA LEU A 33 -1.42 3.62 -1.87
C LEU A 33 -2.09 4.23 -0.64
N VAL A 34 -3.17 3.62 -0.17
CA VAL A 34 -3.87 4.01 1.06
C VAL A 34 -3.57 3.01 2.17
N VAL A 35 -2.99 3.48 3.27
CA VAL A 35 -2.53 2.64 4.39
C VAL A 35 -3.32 2.87 5.68
N SER A 36 -4.04 3.99 5.79
CA SER A 36 -4.78 4.39 7.00
C SER A 36 -5.97 3.48 7.33
N ALA A 37 -6.47 2.73 6.35
CA ALA A 37 -7.62 1.84 6.51
C ALA A 37 -7.25 0.45 7.08
N GLY A 38 -5.97 0.07 7.10
CA GLY A 38 -5.52 -1.29 7.46
C GLY A 38 -5.13 -1.48 8.94
N GLY A 39 -5.41 -0.50 9.80
CA GLY A 39 -5.07 -0.56 11.23
C GLY A 39 -3.57 -0.46 11.52
N GLN A 40 -3.16 -0.93 12.70
CA GLN A 40 -1.81 -0.69 13.22
C GLN A 40 -0.70 -1.40 12.43
N ILE A 41 -0.97 -2.60 11.90
CA ILE A 41 0.01 -3.36 11.13
C ILE A 41 0.30 -2.66 9.79
N ALA A 42 -0.75 -2.22 9.07
CA ALA A 42 -0.60 -1.48 7.82
C ALA A 42 0.10 -0.12 8.04
N ASN A 43 -0.24 0.60 9.11
CA ASN A 43 0.42 1.85 9.46
C ASN A 43 1.91 1.66 9.79
N ASN A 44 2.26 0.60 10.52
CA ASN A 44 3.66 0.28 10.82
C ASN A 44 4.44 -0.09 9.54
N LEU A 45 3.78 -0.72 8.55
CA LEU A 45 4.38 -0.96 7.24
C LEU A 45 4.59 0.35 6.47
N ALA A 46 3.62 1.26 6.53
CA ALA A 46 3.72 2.57 5.91
C ALA A 46 4.93 3.37 6.39
N ALA A 47 5.23 3.32 7.69
CA ALA A 47 6.43 3.93 8.23
C ALA A 47 7.73 3.34 7.62
N LYS A 48 7.73 2.05 7.27
CA LYS A 48 8.84 1.38 6.59
C LYS A 48 8.93 1.74 5.10
N PHE A 49 7.82 2.14 4.46
CA PHE A 49 7.80 2.61 3.07
C PHE A 49 8.59 3.90 2.84
N SER A 50 8.89 4.67 3.89
CA SER A 50 9.84 5.80 3.83
C SER A 50 11.18 5.41 3.20
N LYS A 51 11.67 4.18 3.47
CA LYS A 51 12.90 3.63 2.88
C LYS A 51 12.80 3.34 1.38
N TYR A 52 11.58 3.17 0.88
CA TYR A 52 11.28 2.87 -0.51
C TYR A 52 10.68 4.09 -1.25
N SER A 53 10.71 5.27 -0.63
CA SER A 53 10.17 6.52 -1.18
C SER A 53 10.73 6.85 -2.56
N ASP A 54 11.99 6.52 -2.82
CA ASP A 54 12.62 6.68 -4.14
C ASP A 54 11.95 5.82 -5.22
N PHE A 55 11.55 4.60 -4.88
CA PHE A 55 10.82 3.72 -5.80
C PHE A 55 9.42 4.28 -6.09
N PHE A 56 8.67 4.65 -5.04
CA PHE A 56 7.36 5.27 -5.20
C PHE A 56 7.42 6.53 -6.07
N ARG A 57 8.46 7.37 -5.89
CA ARG A 57 8.69 8.56 -6.70
C ARG A 57 8.97 8.24 -8.17
N LYS A 58 9.75 7.19 -8.45
CA LYS A 58 10.05 6.75 -9.82
C LYS A 58 8.83 6.12 -10.51
N ALA A 59 8.06 5.34 -9.76
CA ALA A 59 6.83 4.70 -10.22
C ALA A 59 5.63 5.66 -10.23
N SER A 60 5.81 6.93 -9.84
CA SER A 60 4.75 7.96 -9.73
C SER A 60 3.60 7.60 -8.79
N ILE A 61 3.85 6.72 -7.83
CA ILE A 61 2.86 6.22 -6.89
C ILE A 61 2.88 7.11 -5.64
N LYS A 62 1.72 7.67 -5.28
CA LYS A 62 1.60 8.54 -4.09
C LYS A 62 0.99 7.79 -2.92
N ILE A 63 1.60 7.90 -1.74
CA ILE A 63 0.94 7.43 -0.52
C ILE A 63 -0.16 8.44 -0.17
N LEU A 64 -1.41 8.00 -0.23
CA LEU A 64 -2.60 8.80 0.04
C LEU A 64 -3.07 8.51 1.47
N GLY A 65 -3.24 9.55 2.29
CA GLY A 65 -3.68 9.44 3.68
C GLY A 65 -2.75 10.17 4.66
N THR A 66 -2.73 9.72 5.91
CA THR A 66 -1.99 10.37 7.00
C THR A 66 -0.49 10.12 6.89
N HIS A 67 0.21 11.07 6.28
CA HIS A 67 1.63 11.29 6.56
C HIS A 67 1.70 11.84 7.99
N GLY A 68 2.14 11.02 8.94
CA GLY A 68 2.61 11.55 10.22
C GLY A 68 3.74 12.53 9.90
N THR A 69 3.58 13.77 10.33
CA THR A 69 4.64 14.79 10.43
C THR A 69 5.87 14.25 11.14
#